data_AF-A0A653MEN2-F1
#
_entry.id   AF-A0A653MEN2-F1
#
_cell.length_a   1.000
_cell.length_b   1.000
_cell.length_c   1.000
_cell.angle_alpha   90.00
_cell.angle_beta   90.00
_cell.angle_gamma   90.00
#
_symmetry.space_group_name_H-M   'P 1'
#
loop_
_entity.id
_entity.type
_entity.pdbx_description
1 polymer ?
#
loop_
_entity_poly.entity_id
_entity_poly.type
_entity_poly.pdbx_seq_one_letter_code
_entity_poly.pdbx_strand_id
1 'polypeptide(L)'
;MDNGSGAPSDGERLAPVIPLFGARRSEAAGRPGPAGAGAGMPRTEAEWRSTWAEESAAERRGPSLRHPAAAALAAEESDGEAQHATSGQRRGLRAVGRHQEAEAAAADDPIAAATESLVRRLRSKQLSSREARDALREFGVSAEDRDSIIGEFEQRGYLDDVSLAELLVTSGSQRKGQGRVAIARTLSQRGIPREIADEALSVLEDDDAERALDYARSKVSSLRRYDEDTAIRRLVGQLSRRGYGGSTALTAARTAWREAQRGAGVGRVRFEES
;
A
#
# COMPACT_ATOMS: atom_id res chain seq x y z
N MET A 1 35.86 -38.52 50.54
CA MET A 1 37.06 -38.09 49.78
C MET A 1 37.06 -38.89 48.49
N ASP A 2 36.63 -38.31 47.38
CA ASP A 2 37.45 -38.18 46.17
C ASP A 2 36.67 -37.37 45.11
N ASN A 3 37.40 -36.59 44.33
CA ASN A 3 36.98 -35.53 43.42
C ASN A 3 36.49 -36.09 42.06
N GLY A 4 35.58 -35.36 41.41
CA GLY A 4 35.11 -35.70 40.08
C GLY A 4 34.47 -34.54 39.30
N SER A 5 35.29 -33.53 39.01
CA SER A 5 35.30 -32.72 37.76
C SER A 5 33.97 -32.36 37.06
N GLY A 6 33.58 -31.10 37.15
CA GLY A 6 32.71 -30.42 36.18
C GLY A 6 33.25 -29.01 35.92
N ALA A 7 33.88 -28.80 34.77
CA ALA A 7 34.44 -27.52 34.34
C ALA A 7 33.35 -26.45 34.11
N PRO A 8 33.65 -25.15 34.30
CA PRO A 8 32.72 -24.07 33.96
C PRO A 8 32.69 -23.86 32.44
N SER A 9 31.51 -23.95 31.83
CA SER A 9 31.32 -23.58 30.42
C SER A 9 31.33 -22.06 30.28
N ASP A 10 32.17 -21.61 29.35
CA ASP A 10 32.42 -20.26 28.93
C ASP A 10 31.17 -19.43 28.67
N GLY A 11 31.29 -18.13 28.96
CA GLY A 11 30.29 -17.11 28.72
C GLY A 11 29.90 -17.01 27.25
N GLU A 12 28.63 -17.28 26.98
CA GLU A 12 27.93 -16.76 25.80
C GLU A 12 27.88 -15.23 25.91
N ARG A 13 28.91 -14.59 25.34
CA ARG A 13 28.93 -13.16 25.04
C ARG A 13 27.80 -12.85 24.06
N LEU A 14 26.65 -12.47 24.59
CA LEU A 14 25.56 -11.89 23.82
C LEU A 14 26.07 -10.63 23.11
N ALA A 15 26.01 -10.61 21.78
CA ALA A 15 26.40 -9.45 20.99
C ALA A 15 25.44 -8.27 21.25
N PRO A 16 25.93 -7.02 21.33
CA PRO A 16 25.06 -5.88 21.57
C PRO A 16 24.12 -5.65 20.38
N VAL A 17 22.83 -5.52 20.67
CA VAL A 17 21.78 -5.21 19.70
C VAL A 17 21.92 -3.74 19.28
N ILE A 18 22.22 -3.50 18.01
CA ILE A 18 22.27 -2.17 17.41
C ILE A 18 20.88 -1.85 16.86
N PRO A 19 20.15 -0.83 17.38
CA PRO A 19 18.84 -0.48 16.86
C PRO A 19 18.95 0.11 15.44
N LEU A 20 18.17 -0.46 14.53
CA LEU A 20 18.22 -0.20 13.08
C LEU A 20 17.54 1.11 12.62
N PHE A 21 17.09 1.97 13.54
CA PHE A 21 16.55 3.30 13.19
C PHE A 21 16.96 4.36 14.22
N GLY A 22 17.45 5.50 13.72
CA GLY A 22 18.29 6.45 14.41
C GLY A 22 17.71 7.06 15.69
N ALA A 23 18.46 6.88 16.80
CA ALA A 23 18.28 7.64 18.02
C ALA A 23 19.00 8.99 17.90
N ARG A 24 18.24 10.10 17.96
CA ARG A 24 18.83 11.43 18.15
C ARG A 24 19.20 11.60 19.62
N ARG A 25 20.48 11.91 19.87
CA ARG A 25 20.97 12.41 21.16
C ARG A 25 20.44 13.83 21.38
N SER A 26 19.86 14.06 22.54
CA SER A 26 19.58 15.41 23.07
C SER A 26 20.88 15.97 23.65
N GLU A 27 21.28 17.15 23.22
CA GLU A 27 22.20 17.99 23.99
C GLU A 27 21.82 19.46 23.78
N ALA A 28 21.69 20.16 24.91
CA ALA A 28 21.28 21.54 25.01
C ALA A 28 22.52 22.45 25.02
N ALA A 29 22.49 23.58 24.31
CA ALA A 29 23.14 24.83 24.72
C ALA A 29 22.84 25.98 23.75
N GLY A 30 22.52 27.17 24.31
CA GLY A 30 23.02 28.45 23.80
C GLY A 30 22.20 29.21 22.75
N ARG A 31 21.44 30.22 23.20
CA ARG A 31 21.08 31.43 22.43
C ARG A 31 22.28 32.38 22.31
N PRO A 32 22.37 33.25 21.27
CA PRO A 32 21.77 34.60 21.37
C PRO A 32 21.09 35.12 20.07
N GLY A 33 20.25 36.15 20.21
CA GLY A 33 19.59 36.88 19.10
C GLY A 33 20.51 37.91 18.42
N PRO A 34 19.99 38.65 17.40
CA PRO A 34 19.37 39.93 17.72
C PRO A 34 18.15 40.35 16.85
N ALA A 35 17.62 41.50 17.23
CA ALA A 35 16.41 42.24 16.84
C ALA A 35 16.35 42.77 15.39
N GLY A 36 15.13 43.17 14.96
CA GLY A 36 14.97 44.24 13.97
C GLY A 36 13.70 44.20 13.09
N ALA A 37 12.63 44.81 13.59
CA ALA A 37 11.47 45.47 12.95
C ALA A 37 11.27 45.48 11.41
N GLY A 38 10.00 45.39 10.98
CA GLY A 38 9.53 45.99 9.72
C GLY A 38 8.20 45.44 9.19
N ALA A 39 7.14 46.26 9.20
CA ALA A 39 5.78 45.96 8.76
C ALA A 39 5.58 46.05 7.22
N GLY A 40 4.54 45.38 6.67
CA GLY A 40 4.03 45.67 5.33
C GLY A 40 3.28 44.51 4.65
N MET A 41 1.95 44.61 4.56
CA MET A 41 0.98 43.68 3.94
C MET A 41 0.94 43.82 2.39
N PRO A 42 0.03 43.13 1.66
CA PRO A 42 0.01 41.75 1.17
C PRO A 42 0.25 41.64 -0.35
N ARG A 43 0.45 40.42 -0.91
CA ARG A 43 0.09 40.13 -2.32
C ARG A 43 -0.11 38.65 -2.65
N THR A 44 -0.93 38.47 -3.66
CA THR A 44 -1.62 37.31 -4.23
C THR A 44 -0.72 36.24 -4.87
N GLU A 45 -1.14 34.99 -4.72
CA GLU A 45 -1.21 33.90 -5.73
C GLU A 45 -0.15 33.87 -6.85
N ALA A 46 0.87 33.01 -6.69
CA ALA A 46 1.45 32.13 -7.73
C ALA A 46 2.75 31.45 -7.22
N GLU A 47 2.94 30.19 -7.62
CA GLU A 47 4.20 29.43 -7.65
C GLU A 47 4.74 28.83 -6.33
N TRP A 48 4.25 27.64 -5.97
CA TRP A 48 5.00 26.70 -5.15
C TRP A 48 6.25 26.23 -5.91
N ARG A 49 7.41 26.83 -5.62
CA ARG A 49 8.72 26.30 -6.04
C ARG A 49 9.26 25.39 -4.94
N SER A 50 9.21 24.08 -5.16
CA SER A 50 9.98 23.13 -4.36
C SER A 50 11.45 23.19 -4.75
N THR A 51 12.32 23.46 -3.80
CA THR A 51 13.79 23.43 -3.87
C THR A 51 14.38 22.02 -4.11
N TRP A 52 13.60 21.10 -4.68
CA TRP A 52 13.99 19.72 -5.00
C TRP A 52 14.38 19.53 -6.48
N ALA A 53 14.54 20.60 -7.25
CA ALA A 53 14.84 20.53 -8.68
C ALA A 53 16.31 20.87 -9.04
N GLU A 54 17.16 21.28 -8.09
CA GLU A 54 18.55 21.68 -8.41
C GLU A 54 19.62 20.70 -7.94
N GLU A 55 19.26 19.58 -7.29
CA GLU A 55 20.23 18.55 -6.87
C GLU A 55 19.94 17.20 -7.55
N SER A 56 19.89 17.18 -8.89
CA SER A 56 19.67 15.93 -9.65
C SER A 56 20.55 15.77 -10.89
N ALA A 57 21.61 16.59 -11.03
CA ALA A 57 22.53 16.50 -12.17
C ALA A 57 23.97 16.11 -11.81
N ALA A 58 24.34 15.98 -10.53
CA ALA A 58 25.67 15.53 -10.12
C ALA A 58 25.60 14.16 -9.41
N GLU A 59 26.34 13.20 -9.96
CA GLU A 59 26.73 11.92 -9.34
C GLU A 59 25.69 10.78 -9.28
N ARG A 60 25.28 10.32 -10.46
CA ARG A 60 24.93 8.90 -10.63
C ARG A 60 26.20 8.05 -10.68
N ARG A 61 26.76 7.67 -9.52
CA ARG A 61 27.67 6.51 -9.45
C ARG A 61 26.83 5.25 -9.55
N GLY A 62 27.09 4.46 -10.58
CA GLY A 62 26.45 3.16 -10.76
C GLY A 62 26.73 2.20 -9.58
N PRO A 63 25.96 1.10 -9.47
CA PRO A 63 26.14 0.12 -8.41
C PRO A 63 27.56 -0.45 -8.40
N SER A 64 28.12 -0.69 -7.20
CA SER A 64 29.47 -1.27 -7.06
C SER A 64 29.60 -2.64 -7.75
N LEU A 65 30.81 -3.01 -8.19
CA LEU A 65 31.12 -4.25 -8.92
C LEU A 65 30.82 -5.57 -8.16
N ARG A 66 30.42 -5.49 -6.89
CA ARG A 66 29.97 -6.66 -6.10
C ARG A 66 28.44 -6.78 -6.03
N HIS A 67 27.71 -5.84 -6.63
CA HIS A 67 26.25 -5.86 -6.67
C HIS A 67 25.75 -6.75 -7.81
N PRO A 68 24.77 -7.64 -7.60
CA PRO A 68 24.30 -8.58 -8.63
C PRO A 68 23.76 -7.89 -9.90
N ALA A 69 23.32 -6.64 -9.79
CA ALA A 69 22.90 -5.82 -10.94
C ALA A 69 24.06 -5.39 -11.88
N ALA A 70 25.33 -5.47 -11.44
CA ALA A 70 26.48 -5.13 -12.27
C ALA A 70 26.74 -6.20 -13.36
N ALA A 71 26.41 -7.47 -13.09
CA ALA A 71 26.56 -8.56 -14.06
C ALA A 71 25.56 -8.46 -15.23
N ALA A 72 24.40 -7.85 -14.99
CA ALA A 72 23.39 -7.62 -16.03
C ALA A 72 23.78 -6.50 -17.00
N LEU A 73 24.64 -5.57 -16.58
CA LEU A 73 25.11 -4.47 -17.43
C LEU A 73 26.40 -4.80 -18.19
N ALA A 74 27.17 -5.79 -17.73
CA ALA A 74 28.39 -6.25 -18.41
C ALA A 74 28.11 -7.24 -19.56
N ALA A 75 26.89 -7.78 -19.64
CA ALA A 75 26.50 -8.77 -20.63
C ALA A 75 26.11 -8.15 -22.00
N GLU A 76 26.03 -6.83 -22.10
CA GLU A 76 25.56 -6.13 -23.31
C GLU A 76 26.68 -5.49 -24.15
N GLU A 77 27.96 -5.71 -23.81
CA GLU A 77 29.10 -5.06 -24.50
C GLU A 77 30.05 -6.02 -25.25
N SER A 78 29.67 -7.28 -25.46
CA SER A 78 30.45 -8.17 -26.33
C SER A 78 29.56 -8.95 -27.28
N ASP A 79 29.33 -8.41 -28.47
CA ASP A 79 29.14 -9.23 -29.67
C ASP A 79 29.48 -8.41 -30.92
N GLY A 80 30.68 -8.62 -31.42
CA GLY A 80 31.19 -8.12 -32.69
C GLY A 80 32.32 -9.01 -33.19
N GLU A 81 32.10 -9.62 -34.35
CA GLU A 81 33.06 -10.32 -35.23
C GLU A 81 33.66 -11.67 -34.79
N ALA A 82 33.23 -12.78 -35.43
CA ALA A 82 34.07 -13.55 -36.37
C ALA A 82 33.38 -14.80 -36.93
N GLN A 83 33.68 -15.06 -38.20
CA GLN A 83 33.17 -16.10 -39.09
C GLN A 83 33.93 -17.43 -38.91
N HIS A 84 33.25 -18.59 -39.08
CA HIS A 84 33.50 -19.56 -40.16
C HIS A 84 32.89 -20.94 -39.90
N ALA A 85 32.39 -21.53 -40.98
CA ALA A 85 31.70 -22.80 -41.14
C ALA A 85 32.42 -24.03 -40.59
N THR A 86 31.65 -25.04 -40.13
CA THR A 86 31.74 -26.40 -40.70
C THR A 86 30.37 -27.10 -40.69
N SER A 87 30.17 -27.89 -41.72
CA SER A 87 29.02 -28.73 -42.03
C SER A 87 28.73 -29.81 -40.99
N GLY A 88 27.44 -30.02 -40.69
CA GLY A 88 26.97 -31.12 -39.84
C GLY A 88 25.56 -31.54 -40.20
N GLN A 89 25.43 -32.28 -41.31
CA GLN A 89 24.24 -32.96 -41.77
C GLN A 89 23.57 -33.78 -40.64
N ARG A 90 22.48 -33.29 -40.04
CA ARG A 90 21.50 -34.15 -39.35
C ARG A 90 20.07 -33.77 -39.73
N ARG A 91 19.60 -34.53 -40.72
CA ARG A 91 18.22 -34.73 -41.12
C ARG A 91 17.42 -35.24 -39.91
N GLY A 92 16.43 -34.48 -39.45
CA GLY A 92 15.47 -34.94 -38.46
C GLY A 92 14.53 -33.86 -37.95
N LEU A 93 13.23 -34.02 -38.25
CA LEU A 93 12.08 -33.35 -37.61
C LEU A 93 11.84 -31.87 -37.96
N ARG A 94 11.46 -31.67 -39.23
CA ARG A 94 10.76 -30.47 -39.71
C ARG A 94 9.33 -30.45 -39.15
N ALA A 95 9.16 -30.06 -37.88
CA ALA A 95 7.84 -29.82 -37.27
C ALA A 95 7.85 -28.77 -36.13
N VAL A 96 8.91 -27.95 -36.01
CA VAL A 96 9.01 -26.88 -34.98
C VAL A 96 9.01 -25.47 -35.58
N GLY A 97 9.01 -25.33 -36.92
CA GLY A 97 9.01 -24.02 -37.59
C GLY A 97 7.72 -23.22 -37.43
N ARG A 98 6.55 -23.89 -37.41
CA ARG A 98 5.25 -23.21 -37.30
C ARG A 98 5.00 -22.56 -35.94
N HIS A 99 5.56 -23.10 -34.86
CA HIS A 99 5.43 -22.49 -33.54
C HIS A 99 6.35 -21.28 -33.42
N GLN A 100 7.59 -21.36 -33.88
CA GLN A 100 8.55 -20.25 -33.79
C GLN A 100 8.21 -19.07 -34.72
N GLU A 101 7.67 -19.33 -35.92
CA GLU A 101 7.23 -18.27 -36.84
C GLU A 101 5.93 -17.60 -36.37
N ALA A 102 5.02 -18.35 -35.74
CA ALA A 102 3.82 -17.79 -35.11
C ALA A 102 4.14 -16.99 -33.83
N GLU A 103 5.12 -17.44 -33.06
CA GLU A 103 5.57 -16.80 -31.81
C GLU A 103 6.39 -15.52 -32.10
N ALA A 104 7.16 -15.48 -33.19
CA ALA A 104 7.84 -14.28 -33.67
C ALA A 104 6.89 -13.25 -34.32
N ALA A 105 5.85 -13.69 -35.04
CA ALA A 105 4.83 -12.80 -35.59
C ALA A 105 3.87 -12.27 -34.50
N ALA A 106 3.64 -13.05 -33.43
CA ALA A 106 2.87 -12.63 -32.26
C ALA A 106 3.62 -11.63 -31.37
N ALA A 107 4.96 -11.60 -31.42
CA ALA A 107 5.78 -10.64 -30.67
C ALA A 107 5.55 -9.18 -31.10
N ASP A 108 5.10 -8.95 -32.35
CA ASP A 108 4.73 -7.63 -32.88
C ASP A 108 3.20 -7.38 -32.88
N ASP A 109 2.39 -8.32 -32.38
CA ASP A 109 0.94 -8.10 -32.26
C ASP A 109 0.61 -7.32 -30.97
N PRO A 110 0.14 -6.06 -31.06
CA PRO A 110 -0.22 -5.28 -29.89
C PRO A 110 -1.31 -5.93 -29.05
N ILE A 111 -2.19 -6.74 -29.64
CA ILE A 111 -3.25 -7.46 -28.92
C ILE A 111 -2.67 -8.60 -28.08
N ALA A 112 -1.76 -9.39 -28.65
CA ALA A 112 -1.07 -10.46 -27.93
C ALA A 112 -0.27 -9.91 -26.75
N ALA A 113 0.52 -8.85 -26.97
CA ALA A 113 1.32 -8.20 -25.93
C ALA A 113 0.44 -7.59 -24.81
N ALA A 114 -0.68 -6.95 -25.17
CA ALA A 114 -1.62 -6.40 -24.21
C ALA A 114 -2.28 -7.49 -23.36
N THR A 115 -2.67 -8.60 -24.00
CA THR A 115 -3.28 -9.77 -23.34
C THR A 115 -2.32 -10.44 -22.37
N GLU A 116 -1.07 -10.67 -22.78
CA GLU A 116 -0.03 -11.22 -21.90
C GLU A 116 0.22 -10.31 -20.69
N SER A 117 0.31 -9.00 -20.92
CA SER A 117 0.45 -8.00 -19.86
C SER A 117 -0.72 -8.04 -18.88
N LEU A 118 -1.96 -8.14 -19.37
CA LEU A 118 -3.16 -8.25 -18.54
C LEU A 118 -3.15 -9.52 -17.70
N VAL A 119 -2.83 -10.67 -18.29
CA VAL A 119 -2.68 -11.95 -17.58
C VAL A 119 -1.62 -11.83 -16.48
N ARG A 120 -0.47 -11.22 -16.77
CA ARG A 120 0.59 -10.98 -15.78
C ARG A 120 0.11 -10.10 -14.62
N ARG A 121 -0.68 -9.05 -14.90
CA ARG A 121 -1.28 -8.21 -13.84
C ARG A 121 -2.26 -9.04 -12.98
N LEU A 122 -3.14 -9.83 -13.60
CA LEU A 122 -4.13 -10.66 -12.91
C LEU A 122 -3.52 -11.74 -12.01
N ARG A 123 -2.34 -12.26 -12.36
CA ARG A 123 -1.58 -13.17 -11.47
C ARG A 123 -1.15 -12.52 -10.16
N SER A 124 -0.95 -11.20 -10.16
CA SER A 124 -0.47 -10.46 -8.98
C SER A 124 -1.57 -9.84 -8.15
N LYS A 125 -2.66 -9.40 -8.79
CA LYS A 125 -3.81 -8.75 -8.14
C LYS A 125 -5.06 -8.94 -8.98
N GLN A 126 -6.20 -9.06 -8.29
CA GLN A 126 -7.50 -9.03 -8.93
C GLN A 126 -7.77 -7.62 -9.48
N LEU A 127 -8.24 -7.51 -10.71
CA LEU A 127 -8.56 -6.25 -11.38
C LEU A 127 -10.07 -6.11 -11.56
N SER A 128 -10.56 -4.87 -11.60
CA SER A 128 -11.90 -4.62 -12.13
C SER A 128 -11.90 -4.62 -13.65
N SER A 129 -13.06 -4.80 -14.26
CA SER A 129 -13.21 -4.68 -15.72
C SER A 129 -12.81 -3.29 -16.22
N ARG A 130 -12.99 -2.23 -15.42
CA ARG A 130 -12.47 -0.89 -15.76
C ARG A 130 -10.94 -0.85 -15.74
N GLU A 131 -10.31 -1.33 -14.68
CA GLU A 131 -8.85 -1.34 -14.56
C GLU A 131 -8.20 -2.20 -15.66
N ALA A 132 -8.85 -3.29 -16.05
CA ALA A 132 -8.42 -4.12 -17.17
C ALA A 132 -8.53 -3.37 -18.50
N ARG A 133 -9.65 -2.67 -18.78
CA ARG A 133 -9.77 -1.79 -19.96
C ARG A 133 -8.70 -0.71 -19.98
N ASP A 134 -8.42 -0.09 -18.84
CA ASP A 134 -7.39 0.96 -18.73
C ASP A 134 -5.99 0.39 -18.97
N ALA A 135 -5.71 -0.83 -18.47
CA ALA A 135 -4.46 -1.52 -18.75
C ALA A 135 -4.27 -1.82 -20.26
N LEU A 136 -5.33 -2.23 -20.96
CA LEU A 136 -5.25 -2.49 -22.40
C LEU A 136 -5.11 -1.21 -23.24
N ARG A 137 -5.62 -0.06 -22.76
CA ARG A 137 -5.44 1.24 -23.43
C ARG A 137 -3.97 1.63 -23.55
N GLU A 138 -3.14 1.25 -22.58
CA GLU A 138 -1.70 1.54 -22.56
C GLU A 138 -0.97 0.94 -23.80
N PHE A 139 -1.53 -0.09 -24.42
CA PHE A 139 -0.98 -0.80 -25.58
C PHE A 139 -1.55 -0.34 -26.93
N GLY A 140 -2.39 0.71 -26.94
CA GLY A 140 -2.98 1.23 -28.18
C GLY A 140 -4.06 0.35 -28.81
N VAL A 141 -4.57 -0.64 -28.06
CA VAL A 141 -5.64 -1.55 -28.52
C VAL A 141 -6.94 -0.77 -28.76
N SER A 142 -7.63 -1.07 -29.86
CA SER A 142 -8.89 -0.41 -30.23
C SER A 142 -9.97 -0.60 -29.16
N ALA A 143 -11.02 0.23 -29.16
CA ALA A 143 -12.11 0.06 -28.19
C ALA A 143 -12.85 -1.28 -28.37
N GLU A 144 -13.11 -1.67 -29.61
CA GLU A 144 -13.79 -2.92 -29.95
C GLU A 144 -13.00 -4.15 -29.52
N ASP A 145 -11.69 -4.18 -29.82
CA ASP A 145 -10.82 -5.29 -29.41
C ASP A 145 -10.70 -5.36 -27.88
N ARG A 146 -10.65 -4.21 -27.19
CA ARG A 146 -10.64 -4.18 -25.72
C ARG A 146 -11.91 -4.79 -25.14
N ASP A 147 -13.07 -4.41 -25.64
CA ASP A 147 -14.33 -4.96 -25.14
C ASP A 147 -14.47 -6.46 -25.45
N SER A 148 -13.96 -6.91 -26.61
CA SER A 148 -13.89 -8.33 -26.97
C SER A 148 -13.00 -9.13 -26.00
N ILE A 149 -11.77 -8.64 -25.73
CA ILE A 149 -10.84 -9.28 -24.78
C ILE A 149 -11.44 -9.33 -23.37
N ILE A 150 -12.02 -8.22 -22.91
CA ILE A 150 -12.65 -8.17 -21.58
C ILE A 150 -13.81 -9.16 -21.49
N GLY A 151 -14.66 -9.23 -22.52
CA GLY A 151 -15.76 -10.20 -22.56
C GLY A 151 -15.27 -11.65 -22.51
N GLU A 152 -14.16 -11.99 -23.19
CA GLU A 152 -13.56 -13.32 -23.10
C GLU A 152 -13.00 -13.61 -21.69
N PHE A 153 -12.39 -12.62 -21.05
CA PHE A 153 -11.86 -12.75 -19.69
C PHE A 153 -12.97 -12.90 -18.65
N GLU A 154 -14.09 -12.20 -18.81
CA GLU A 154 -15.29 -12.34 -17.97
C GLU A 154 -15.93 -13.72 -18.16
N GLN A 155 -16.10 -14.17 -19.41
CA GLN A 155 -16.65 -15.51 -19.71
C GLN A 155 -15.82 -16.65 -19.13
N ARG A 156 -14.49 -16.48 -19.07
CA ARG A 156 -13.56 -17.44 -18.47
C ARG A 156 -13.40 -17.30 -16.96
N GLY A 157 -14.04 -16.30 -16.35
CA GLY A 157 -13.97 -16.03 -14.91
C GLY A 157 -12.64 -15.44 -14.44
N TYR A 158 -11.82 -14.89 -15.34
CA TYR A 158 -10.60 -14.16 -14.96
C TYR A 158 -10.90 -12.75 -14.44
N LEU A 159 -11.99 -12.16 -14.90
CA LEU A 159 -12.53 -10.89 -14.43
C LEU A 159 -13.94 -11.13 -13.88
N ASP A 160 -14.19 -10.58 -12.71
CA ASP A 160 -15.50 -10.60 -12.06
C ASP A 160 -15.57 -9.43 -11.09
N ASP A 161 -16.30 -8.39 -11.50
CA ASP A 161 -16.51 -7.18 -10.70
C ASP A 161 -17.35 -7.45 -9.44
N VAL A 162 -18.25 -8.45 -9.46
CA VAL A 162 -19.08 -8.84 -8.31
C VAL A 162 -18.20 -9.48 -7.24
N SER A 163 -17.45 -10.52 -7.61
CA SER A 163 -16.50 -11.17 -6.70
C SER A 163 -15.48 -10.18 -6.14
N LEU A 164 -15.01 -9.25 -6.97
CA LEU A 164 -14.07 -8.23 -6.51
C LEU A 164 -14.71 -7.26 -5.52
N ALA A 165 -15.96 -6.85 -5.75
CA ALA A 165 -16.70 -5.97 -4.85
C ALA A 165 -16.89 -6.62 -3.47
N GLU A 166 -17.31 -7.88 -3.42
CA GLU A 166 -17.47 -8.66 -2.18
C GLU A 166 -16.16 -8.75 -1.39
N LEU A 167 -15.05 -9.01 -2.08
CA LEU A 167 -13.72 -9.07 -1.46
C LEU A 167 -13.32 -7.71 -0.86
N LEU A 168 -13.63 -6.61 -1.56
CA LEU A 168 -13.35 -5.26 -1.09
C LEU A 168 -14.22 -4.87 0.12
N VAL A 169 -15.50 -5.26 0.11
CA VAL A 169 -16.41 -5.04 1.25
C VAL A 169 -15.92 -5.81 2.47
N THR A 170 -15.63 -7.11 2.31
CA THR A 170 -15.15 -7.98 3.39
C THR A 170 -13.82 -7.50 3.95
N SER A 171 -12.86 -7.18 3.10
CA SER A 171 -11.55 -6.69 3.54
C SER A 171 -11.61 -5.28 4.14
N GLY A 172 -12.51 -4.43 3.64
CA GLY A 172 -12.73 -3.08 4.15
C GLY A 172 -13.33 -3.12 5.55
N SER A 173 -14.44 -3.85 5.73
CA SER A 173 -15.16 -3.94 6.99
C SER A 173 -14.39 -4.73 8.05
N GLN A 174 -14.04 -5.99 7.78
CA GLN A 174 -13.50 -6.91 8.79
C GLN A 174 -12.01 -6.69 9.05
N ARG A 175 -11.19 -6.63 7.99
CA ARG A 175 -9.73 -6.56 8.16
C ARG A 175 -9.27 -5.16 8.50
N LYS A 176 -9.82 -4.17 7.81
CA LYS A 176 -9.42 -2.77 8.04
C LYS A 176 -10.27 -2.19 9.17
N GLY A 177 -11.59 -2.41 9.23
CA GLY A 177 -12.50 -1.64 10.09
C GLY A 177 -12.96 -0.33 9.44
N GLN A 178 -13.21 -0.34 8.13
CA GLN A 178 -13.72 0.80 7.36
C GLN A 178 -15.24 0.91 7.55
N GLY A 179 -15.73 2.14 7.65
CA GLY A 179 -17.17 2.39 7.56
C GLY A 179 -17.65 2.33 6.11
N ARG A 180 -18.97 2.19 5.93
CA ARG A 180 -19.62 1.99 4.62
C ARG A 180 -19.21 3.02 3.56
N VAL A 181 -19.01 4.29 3.95
CA VAL A 181 -18.63 5.38 3.02
C VAL A 181 -17.22 5.19 2.45
N ALA A 182 -16.26 4.72 3.26
CA ALA A 182 -14.90 4.50 2.77
C ALA A 182 -14.82 3.28 1.84
N ILE A 183 -15.63 2.26 2.11
CA ILE A 183 -15.73 1.08 1.25
C ILE A 183 -16.36 1.48 -0.08
N ALA A 184 -17.49 2.21 -0.06
CA ALA A 184 -18.14 2.73 -1.27
C ALA A 184 -17.20 3.58 -2.13
N ARG A 185 -16.42 4.46 -1.50
CA ARG A 185 -15.38 5.24 -2.19
C ARG A 185 -14.33 4.35 -2.84
N THR A 186 -13.91 3.28 -2.16
CA THR A 186 -12.93 2.34 -2.70
C THR A 186 -13.48 1.60 -3.93
N LEU A 187 -14.72 1.11 -3.87
CA LEU A 187 -15.40 0.47 -5.01
C LEU A 187 -15.48 1.42 -6.21
N SER A 188 -15.91 2.66 -5.99
CA SER A 188 -15.99 3.69 -7.03
C SER A 188 -14.63 4.05 -7.62
N GLN A 189 -13.59 4.18 -6.78
CA GLN A 189 -12.22 4.47 -7.23
C GLN A 189 -11.64 3.36 -8.10
N ARG A 190 -12.00 2.10 -7.81
CA ARG A 190 -11.63 0.95 -8.64
C ARG A 190 -12.53 0.77 -9.86
N GLY A 191 -13.56 1.59 -10.00
CA GLY A 191 -14.45 1.58 -11.16
C GLY A 191 -15.45 0.45 -11.18
N ILE A 192 -15.80 -0.11 -10.02
CA ILE A 192 -16.89 -1.08 -9.93
C ILE A 192 -18.20 -0.38 -10.32
N PRO A 193 -19.03 -0.99 -11.19
CA PRO A 193 -20.36 -0.48 -11.54
C PRO A 193 -21.20 -0.18 -10.30
N ARG A 194 -22.02 0.86 -10.38
CA ARG A 194 -22.78 1.35 -9.21
C ARG A 194 -23.73 0.28 -8.68
N GLU A 195 -24.37 -0.43 -9.58
CA GLU A 195 -25.34 -1.48 -9.30
C GLU A 195 -24.68 -2.60 -8.47
N ILE A 196 -23.50 -3.06 -8.91
CA ILE A 196 -22.70 -4.08 -8.20
C ILE A 196 -22.20 -3.53 -6.86
N ALA A 197 -21.75 -2.28 -6.81
CA ALA A 197 -21.28 -1.67 -5.57
C ALA A 197 -22.41 -1.54 -4.54
N ASP A 198 -23.60 -1.11 -4.96
CA ASP A 198 -24.78 -0.96 -4.11
C ASP A 198 -25.26 -2.34 -3.60
N GLU A 199 -25.27 -3.36 -4.46
CA GLU A 199 -25.59 -4.75 -4.09
C GLU A 199 -24.58 -5.32 -3.09
N ALA A 200 -23.27 -5.24 -3.38
CA ALA A 200 -22.23 -5.73 -2.48
C ALA A 200 -22.26 -5.03 -1.11
N LEU A 201 -22.56 -3.73 -1.09
CA LEU A 201 -22.74 -2.99 0.17
C LEU A 201 -24.03 -3.38 0.89
N SER A 202 -25.11 -3.78 0.19
CA SER A 202 -26.38 -4.16 0.83
C SER A 202 -26.25 -5.38 1.75
N VAL A 203 -25.28 -6.26 1.47
CA VAL A 203 -24.96 -7.45 2.28
C VAL A 203 -24.21 -7.09 3.57
N LEU A 204 -23.58 -5.91 3.63
CA LEU A 204 -22.85 -5.46 4.82
C LEU A 204 -23.82 -5.25 5.99
N GLU A 205 -23.53 -5.90 7.12
CA GLU A 205 -24.28 -5.76 8.37
C GLU A 205 -24.36 -4.30 8.82
N ASP A 206 -25.48 -3.92 9.45
CA ASP A 206 -25.70 -2.57 9.98
C ASP A 206 -25.04 -2.39 11.38
N ASP A 207 -23.79 -2.83 11.49
CA ASP A 207 -22.97 -2.81 12.72
C ASP A 207 -21.98 -1.62 12.75
N ASP A 208 -22.11 -0.69 11.78
CA ASP A 208 -21.22 0.48 11.62
C ASP A 208 -21.12 1.30 12.93
N ALA A 209 -22.20 1.36 13.70
CA ALA A 209 -22.24 2.05 15.00
C ALA A 209 -21.37 1.37 16.07
N GLU A 210 -21.42 0.05 16.16
CA GLU A 210 -20.63 -0.74 17.10
C GLU A 210 -19.15 -0.68 16.75
N ARG A 211 -18.81 -0.90 15.48
CA ARG A 211 -17.43 -0.80 14.99
C ARG A 211 -16.83 0.60 15.16
N ALA A 212 -17.62 1.65 14.94
CA ALA A 212 -17.20 3.02 15.20
C ALA A 212 -16.92 3.27 16.68
N LEU A 213 -17.78 2.75 17.57
CA LEU A 213 -17.62 2.89 19.02
C LEU A 213 -16.38 2.16 19.52
N ASP A 214 -16.15 0.92 19.08
CA ASP A 214 -14.98 0.14 19.48
C ASP A 214 -13.68 0.77 18.99
N TYR A 215 -13.68 1.29 17.76
CA TYR A 215 -12.57 2.10 17.28
C TYR A 215 -12.35 3.33 18.16
N ALA A 216 -13.40 4.07 18.50
CA ALA A 216 -13.30 5.26 19.36
C ALA A 216 -12.76 4.93 20.76
N ARG A 217 -13.23 3.83 21.37
CA ARG A 217 -12.74 3.30 22.65
C ARG A 217 -11.24 2.99 22.60
N SER A 218 -10.76 2.42 21.49
CA SER A 218 -9.33 2.15 21.32
C SER A 218 -8.46 3.43 21.27
N LYS A 219 -9.04 4.57 20.89
CA LYS A 219 -8.31 5.84 20.69
C LYS A 219 -8.48 6.85 21.83
N VAL A 220 -9.56 6.75 22.60
CA VAL A 220 -9.94 7.75 23.61
C VAL A 220 -8.88 7.94 24.70
N SER A 221 -8.19 6.87 25.10
CA SER A 221 -7.14 6.90 26.12
C SER A 221 -6.02 7.91 25.76
N SER A 222 -5.65 7.97 24.48
CA SER A 222 -4.62 8.87 23.96
C SER A 222 -5.05 10.34 23.92
N LEU A 223 -6.34 10.63 24.11
CA LEU A 223 -6.92 11.97 23.98
C LEU A 223 -7.35 12.57 25.32
N ARG A 224 -7.22 11.84 26.43
CA ARG A 224 -7.61 12.32 27.79
C ARG A 224 -6.88 13.57 28.27
N ARG A 225 -5.75 13.92 27.65
CA ARG A 225 -4.99 15.15 27.96
C ARG A 225 -5.61 16.43 27.39
N TYR A 226 -6.59 16.29 26.50
CA TYR A 226 -7.27 17.40 25.85
C TYR A 226 -8.60 17.69 26.54
N ASP A 227 -9.12 18.91 26.36
CA ASP A 227 -10.50 19.24 26.68
C ASP A 227 -11.48 18.39 25.85
N GLU A 228 -12.71 18.25 26.36
CA GLU A 228 -13.75 17.41 25.75
C GLU A 228 -14.02 17.79 24.29
N ASP A 229 -14.19 19.08 23.98
CA ASP A 229 -14.48 19.53 22.63
C ASP A 229 -13.36 19.19 21.65
N THR A 230 -12.10 19.38 22.07
CA THR A 230 -10.94 19.02 21.26
C THR A 230 -10.79 17.51 21.09
N ALA A 231 -11.03 16.73 22.15
CA ALA A 231 -10.98 15.26 22.08
C ALA A 231 -12.06 14.71 21.14
N ILE A 232 -13.31 15.16 21.27
CA ILE A 232 -14.42 14.77 20.42
C ILE A 232 -14.13 15.15 18.96
N ARG A 233 -13.71 16.39 18.69
CA ARG A 233 -13.40 16.85 17.32
C ARG A 233 -12.34 15.98 16.65
N ARG A 234 -11.31 15.58 17.39
CA ARG A 234 -10.24 14.71 16.89
C ARG A 234 -10.74 13.29 16.63
N LEU A 235 -11.53 12.71 17.53
CA LEU A 235 -12.14 11.38 17.34
C LEU A 235 -13.06 11.36 16.13
N VAL A 236 -13.94 12.36 15.99
CA VAL A 236 -14.82 12.51 14.83
C VAL A 236 -13.99 12.57 13.56
N GLY A 237 -12.95 13.41 13.50
CA GLY A 237 -12.08 13.48 12.33
C GLY A 237 -11.39 12.14 11.99
N GLN A 238 -10.98 11.36 13.00
CA GLN A 238 -10.42 10.02 12.79
C GLN A 238 -11.47 9.06 12.21
N LEU A 239 -12.68 9.04 12.77
CA LEU A 239 -13.79 8.19 12.33
C LEU A 239 -14.28 8.58 10.92
N SER A 240 -14.35 9.87 10.60
CA SER A 240 -14.73 10.34 9.26
C SER A 240 -13.72 9.91 8.20
N ARG A 241 -12.41 9.99 8.48
CA ARG A 241 -11.38 9.44 7.56
C ARG A 241 -11.47 7.92 7.40
N ARG A 242 -12.04 7.24 8.40
CA ARG A 242 -12.31 5.81 8.37
C ARG A 242 -13.54 5.45 7.52
N GLY A 243 -14.39 6.42 7.20
CA GLY A 243 -15.61 6.24 6.40
C GLY A 243 -16.87 6.02 7.20
N TYR A 244 -16.89 6.32 8.50
CA TYR A 244 -18.12 6.30 9.28
C TYR A 244 -18.94 7.57 9.03
N GLY A 245 -20.26 7.42 8.92
CA GLY A 245 -21.19 8.55 8.74
C GLY A 245 -21.06 9.59 9.85
N GLY A 246 -21.36 10.85 9.55
CA GLY A 246 -21.15 11.97 10.49
C GLY A 246 -21.89 11.81 11.82
N SER A 247 -23.15 11.35 11.78
CA SER A 247 -23.95 11.04 12.97
C SER A 247 -23.32 9.90 13.79
N THR A 248 -23.00 8.78 13.14
CA THR A 248 -22.36 7.61 13.76
C THR A 248 -21.03 7.98 14.41
N ALA A 249 -20.18 8.73 13.69
CA ALA A 249 -18.89 9.17 14.18
C ALA A 249 -19.01 10.06 15.42
N LEU A 250 -19.94 11.03 15.42
CA LEU A 250 -20.16 11.92 16.56
C LEU A 250 -20.70 11.16 17.78
N THR A 251 -21.69 10.28 17.58
CA THR A 251 -22.28 9.47 18.65
C THR A 251 -21.25 8.53 19.27
N ALA A 252 -20.45 7.84 18.45
CA ALA A 252 -19.37 6.98 18.91
C ALA A 252 -18.31 7.75 19.71
N ALA A 253 -17.86 8.90 19.19
CA ALA A 253 -16.86 9.74 19.86
C ALA A 253 -17.34 10.23 21.24
N ARG A 254 -18.57 10.76 21.32
CA ARG A 254 -19.17 11.21 22.59
C ARG A 254 -19.35 10.07 23.59
N THR A 255 -19.76 8.90 23.11
CA THR A 255 -20.00 7.74 23.96
C THR A 255 -18.68 7.21 24.53
N ALA A 256 -17.67 7.01 23.68
CA ALA A 256 -16.34 6.59 24.13
C ALA A 256 -15.71 7.60 25.12
N TRP A 257 -15.87 8.91 24.88
CA TRP A 257 -15.39 9.94 25.81
C TRP A 257 -16.06 9.84 27.19
N ARG A 258 -17.40 9.75 27.23
CA ARG A 258 -18.15 9.59 28.49
C ARG A 258 -17.77 8.32 29.25
N GLU A 259 -17.54 7.21 28.55
CA GLU A 259 -17.04 5.97 29.15
C GLU A 259 -15.65 6.13 29.76
N ALA A 260 -14.73 6.78 29.04
CA ALA A 260 -13.37 7.03 29.53
C ALA A 260 -13.33 7.92 30.78
N GLN A 261 -14.24 8.90 30.88
CA GLN A 261 -14.34 9.77 32.05
C GLN A 261 -14.94 9.04 33.26
N ARG A 262 -15.93 8.16 33.06
CA ARG A 262 -16.47 7.32 34.14
C ARG A 262 -15.43 6.33 34.67
N GLY A 263 -14.64 5.71 33.79
CA GLY A 263 -13.57 4.78 34.18
C GLY A 263 -12.40 5.47 34.92
N ALA A 264 -12.18 6.76 34.70
CA ALA A 264 -11.16 7.53 35.41
C ALA A 264 -11.58 7.98 36.82
N GLY A 265 -12.90 8.02 37.10
CA GLY A 265 -13.47 8.47 38.36
C GLY A 265 -13.66 7.37 39.42
N VAL A 266 -13.58 6.08 39.04
CA VAL A 266 -13.60 4.96 40.00
C VAL A 266 -12.19 4.77 40.56
N GLY A 267 -11.74 5.77 41.32
CA GLY A 267 -10.59 5.64 42.19
C GLY A 267 -10.87 4.55 43.21
N ARG A 268 -10.08 3.48 43.14
CA ARG A 268 -9.89 2.41 44.13
C ARG A 268 -10.18 2.94 45.55
N VAL A 269 -11.40 2.75 46.07
CA VAL A 269 -11.73 3.03 47.46
C VAL A 269 -10.92 2.03 48.28
N ARG A 270 -9.79 2.49 48.81
CA ARG A 270 -8.96 1.71 49.73
C ARG A 270 -9.72 1.69 51.04
N PHE A 271 -10.43 0.61 51.31
CA PHE A 271 -10.97 0.36 52.63
C PHE A 271 -9.78 0.22 53.58
N GLU A 272 -9.54 1.23 54.43
CA GLU A 272 -8.68 1.08 55.59
C GLU A 272 -9.47 0.28 56.63
N GLU A 273 -9.03 -0.95 56.85
CA GLU A 273 -9.53 -1.83 57.91
C GLU A 273 -8.99 -1.32 59.26
N SER A 274 -9.89 -1.20 60.24
CA SER A 274 -9.72 -0.52 61.54
C SER A 274 -8.82 -1.24 62.53
#